data_AF-A0A7W0V2A6-F1
#
_entry.id   AF-A0A7W0V2A6-F1
#
_cell.length_a   1.000
_cell.length_b   1.000
_cell.length_c   1.000
_cell.angle_alpha   90.00
_cell.angle_beta   90.00
_cell.angle_gamma   90.00
#
_symmetry.space_group_name_H-M   'P 1'
#
loop_
_entity.id
_entity.type
_entity.pdbx_description
1 polymer ?
#
loop_
_entity_poly.entity_id
_entity_poly.type
_entity_poly.pdbx_seq_one_letter_code
_entity_poly.pdbx_strand_id
1 'polypeptide(L)'
;MAEHSNLKKLKIALLVLILAVFAGITRSASSRTDDAASPVLPGADIYGYDEQKHAEQVKQSAPKIEKAGDKSSAAAAAADEAAKEAAKAESNSNVPSPLAGPSPGPNGWSFRNHVQAVLTKYSCNSGACHGSSAGKNGFKLTLRGDDPDTDHAVLTRQAAARRVSIVEPAKSLLLLKPTGTITHGGGKRFETNSLEY
;
A
#
# COMPACT_ATOMS: atom_id res chain seq x y z
N MET A 1 53.46 26.03 -46.09
CA MET A 1 52.42 26.34 -45.07
C MET A 1 51.04 25.73 -45.38
N ALA A 2 50.89 24.81 -46.34
CA ALA A 2 49.58 24.20 -46.69
C ALA A 2 49.26 22.90 -45.93
N GLU A 3 50.27 22.19 -45.43
CA GLU A 3 50.13 20.85 -44.85
C GLU A 3 49.42 20.83 -43.48
N HIS A 4 49.67 21.86 -42.66
CA HIS A 4 49.09 21.98 -41.32
C HIS A 4 47.58 22.28 -41.33
N SER A 5 47.04 22.79 -42.44
CA SER A 5 45.61 23.11 -42.60
C SER A 5 44.79 21.85 -42.89
N ASN A 6 45.32 20.94 -43.71
CA ASN A 6 44.64 19.70 -44.09
C ASN A 6 44.49 18.74 -42.89
N LEU A 7 45.48 18.70 -42.00
CA LEU A 7 45.41 17.88 -40.78
C LEU A 7 44.35 18.38 -39.79
N LYS A 8 44.15 19.70 -39.68
CA LYS A 8 43.09 20.27 -38.83
C LYS A 8 41.70 19.98 -39.39
N LYS A 9 41.51 20.07 -40.71
CA LYS A 9 40.25 19.72 -41.38
C LYS A 9 39.92 18.23 -41.24
N LEU A 10 40.92 17.35 -41.35
CA LEU A 10 40.74 15.91 -41.19
C LEU A 10 40.32 15.52 -39.76
N LYS A 11 40.91 16.16 -38.74
CA LYS A 11 40.55 15.92 -37.33
C LYS A 11 39.13 16.38 -37.00
N ILE A 12 38.70 17.52 -37.54
CA ILE A 12 37.32 18.01 -37.35
C ILE A 12 36.31 17.09 -38.06
N ALA A 13 36.60 16.66 -39.30
CA ALA A 13 35.75 15.73 -40.04
C ALA A 13 35.60 14.38 -39.31
N LEU A 14 36.69 13.85 -38.74
CA LEU A 14 36.67 12.62 -37.96
C LEU A 14 35.81 12.76 -36.69
N LEU A 15 35.91 13.89 -35.99
CA LEU A 15 35.13 14.15 -34.78
C LEU A 15 33.63 14.27 -35.08
N VAL A 16 33.25 14.90 -36.19
CA VAL A 16 31.84 15.00 -36.65
C VAL A 16 31.29 13.62 -37.04
N LEU A 17 32.10 12.78 -37.70
CA LEU A 17 31.69 11.42 -38.08
C LEU A 17 31.46 10.54 -36.85
N ILE A 18 32.33 10.62 -35.84
CA ILE A 18 32.18 9.87 -34.58
C ILE A 18 30.92 10.29 -33.83
N LEU A 19 30.64 11.60 -33.76
CA LEU A 19 29.41 12.11 -33.12
C LEU A 19 28.14 11.66 -33.87
N ALA A 20 28.16 11.61 -35.21
CA ALA A 20 27.04 11.13 -36.00
C ALA A 20 26.76 9.62 -35.80
N VAL A 21 27.81 8.81 -35.60
CA VAL A 21 27.66 7.37 -35.29
C VAL A 21 27.04 7.16 -33.90
N PHE A 22 27.39 7.99 -32.90
CA PHE A 22 26.78 7.89 -31.56
C PHE A 22 25.34 8.39 -31.51
N ALA A 23 24.94 9.34 -32.36
CA ALA A 23 23.56 9.83 -32.43
C ALA A 23 22.61 8.89 -33.21
N GLY A 24 23.12 7.92 -33.98
CA GLY A 24 22.34 7.05 -34.87
C GLY A 24 21.88 5.69 -34.31
N ILE A 25 22.23 5.34 -33.08
CA ILE A 25 21.99 3.98 -32.51
C ILE A 25 20.60 3.82 -31.86
N THR A 26 19.76 4.85 -31.80
CA THR A 26 18.40 4.74 -31.23
C THR A 26 17.30 4.64 -32.28
N ARG A 27 17.41 3.68 -33.22
CA ARG A 27 16.21 3.19 -33.93
C ARG A 27 16.38 1.73 -34.34
N SER A 28 15.94 0.84 -33.46
CA SER A 28 15.56 -0.52 -33.85
C SER A 28 14.18 -0.82 -33.28
N ALA A 29 13.20 -0.75 -34.17
CA ALA A 29 11.91 -1.36 -33.99
C ALA A 29 12.05 -2.85 -34.35
N SER A 30 11.65 -3.73 -33.44
CA SER A 30 11.40 -5.14 -33.75
C SER A 30 9.99 -5.50 -33.28
N SER A 31 9.25 -6.08 -34.22
CA SER A 31 7.84 -6.43 -34.18
C SER A 31 7.61 -7.92 -33.97
N ARG A 32 6.50 -8.25 -33.30
CA ARG A 32 5.73 -9.51 -33.28
C ARG A 32 6.38 -10.76 -32.69
N THR A 33 5.73 -11.33 -31.68
CA THR A 33 4.76 -12.43 -31.88
C THR A 33 3.69 -12.41 -30.78
N ASP A 34 2.53 -12.94 -31.13
CA ASP A 34 1.29 -13.01 -30.39
C ASP A 34 1.40 -13.97 -29.19
N ASP A 35 1.01 -13.49 -28.00
CA ASP A 35 0.49 -14.33 -26.93
C ASP A 35 -0.81 -13.68 -26.44
N ALA A 36 -1.87 -14.46 -26.44
CA ALA A 36 -3.23 -14.03 -26.11
C ALA A 36 -3.30 -13.46 -24.68
N ALA A 37 -3.18 -12.15 -24.57
CA ALA A 37 -3.59 -11.42 -23.38
C ALA A 37 -5.13 -11.50 -23.28
N SER A 38 -5.60 -12.19 -22.25
CA SER A 38 -6.99 -12.10 -21.78
C SER A 38 -7.44 -10.63 -21.78
N PRO A 39 -8.68 -10.31 -22.19
CA PRO A 39 -9.13 -8.92 -22.29
C PRO A 39 -9.07 -8.26 -20.90
N VAL A 40 -8.03 -7.44 -20.69
CA VAL A 40 -7.95 -6.51 -19.57
C VAL A 40 -9.02 -5.45 -19.82
N LEU A 41 -10.06 -5.46 -18.98
CA LEU A 41 -11.09 -4.43 -19.01
C LEU A 41 -10.43 -3.07 -18.72
N PRO A 42 -10.74 -2.01 -19.48
CA PRO A 42 -10.16 -0.69 -19.26
C PRO A 42 -10.51 -0.21 -17.84
N GLY A 43 -9.48 -0.03 -17.00
CA GLY A 43 -9.62 0.42 -15.59
C GLY A 43 -9.26 -0.62 -14.53
N ALA A 44 -9.16 -1.90 -14.90
CA ALA A 44 -8.62 -2.94 -14.03
C ALA A 44 -7.12 -3.15 -14.31
N ASP A 45 -6.31 -3.31 -13.28
CA ASP A 45 -4.93 -3.76 -13.48
C ASP A 45 -4.89 -5.20 -14.06
N ILE A 46 -3.70 -5.66 -14.45
CA ILE A 46 -3.50 -7.00 -15.03
C ILE A 46 -3.98 -8.17 -14.13
N TYR A 47 -4.42 -7.87 -12.91
CA TYR A 47 -4.92 -8.83 -11.92
C TYR A 47 -6.38 -8.57 -11.49
N GLY A 48 -7.10 -7.69 -12.19
CA GLY A 48 -8.55 -7.47 -11.98
C GLY A 48 -8.91 -6.54 -10.82
N TYR A 49 -7.93 -5.86 -10.20
CA TYR A 49 -8.22 -4.81 -9.22
C TYR A 49 -8.57 -3.51 -9.95
N ASP A 50 -9.81 -3.07 -9.76
CA ASP A 50 -10.35 -1.83 -10.33
C ASP A 50 -10.43 -0.77 -9.24
N GLU A 51 -9.42 0.10 -9.24
CA GLU A 51 -9.29 1.20 -8.28
C GLU A 51 -10.47 2.17 -8.34
N GLN A 52 -11.12 2.29 -9.51
CA GLN A 52 -12.28 3.17 -9.71
C GLN A 52 -13.55 2.56 -9.13
N LYS A 53 -13.79 1.27 -9.33
CA LYS A 53 -14.91 0.56 -8.68
C LYS A 53 -14.78 0.57 -7.17
N HIS A 54 -13.57 0.35 -6.66
CA HIS A 54 -13.35 0.42 -5.22
C HIS A 54 -13.56 1.85 -4.69
N ALA A 55 -13.06 2.87 -5.38
CA ALA A 55 -13.31 4.27 -5.03
C ALA A 55 -14.82 4.62 -5.05
N GLU A 56 -15.58 4.04 -5.97
CA GLU A 56 -17.03 4.23 -6.06
C GLU A 56 -17.78 3.53 -4.92
N GLN A 57 -17.42 2.29 -4.59
CA GLN A 57 -17.96 1.56 -3.45
C GLN A 57 -17.67 2.27 -2.12
N VAL A 58 -16.50 2.90 -1.99
CA VAL A 58 -16.13 3.74 -0.83
C VAL A 58 -16.98 5.02 -0.75
N LYS A 59 -17.27 5.69 -1.87
CA LYS A 59 -18.18 6.86 -1.87
C LYS A 59 -19.59 6.49 -1.46
N GLN A 60 -20.08 5.33 -1.90
CA GLN A 60 -21.42 4.84 -1.59
C GLN A 60 -21.56 4.41 -0.13
N SER A 61 -20.45 3.99 0.49
CA SER A 61 -20.41 3.53 1.89
C SER A 61 -20.04 4.65 2.88
N ALA A 62 -19.71 5.84 2.40
CA ALA A 62 -19.38 6.98 3.26
C ALA A 62 -20.63 7.46 4.01
N PRO A 63 -20.59 7.56 5.36
CA PRO A 63 -21.72 8.11 6.12
C PRO A 63 -21.95 9.55 5.69
N LYS A 64 -23.21 9.91 5.40
CA LYS A 64 -23.60 11.27 5.05
C LYS A 64 -23.42 12.17 6.27
N ILE A 65 -22.31 12.90 6.31
CA ILE A 65 -22.05 13.89 7.35
C ILE A 65 -22.94 15.11 7.04
N GLU A 66 -24.14 15.17 7.63
CA GLU A 66 -24.90 16.43 7.69
C GLU A 66 -24.16 17.41 8.61
N LYS A 67 -23.97 18.64 8.13
CA LYS A 67 -23.23 19.70 8.82
C LYS A 67 -23.81 19.95 10.21
N ALA A 68 -23.05 19.60 11.25
CA ALA A 68 -23.26 20.15 12.58
C ALA A 68 -22.89 21.64 12.56
N GLY A 69 -23.91 22.50 12.74
CA GLY A 69 -23.72 23.93 12.95
C GLY A 69 -23.05 24.21 14.31
N ASP A 70 -22.26 25.28 14.32
CA ASP A 70 -21.55 25.83 15.48
C ASP A 70 -22.41 25.88 16.74
N LYS A 71 -22.03 25.13 17.79
CA LYS A 71 -22.10 25.55 19.20
C LYS A 71 -21.02 24.84 20.01
N SER A 72 -19.88 25.51 20.18
CA SER A 72 -18.94 25.22 21.25
C SER A 72 -19.51 25.72 22.59
N SER A 73 -19.93 24.80 23.47
CA SER A 73 -19.81 24.91 24.94
C SER A 73 -20.65 23.83 25.63
N ALA A 74 -20.01 22.73 26.00
CA ALA A 74 -20.32 21.90 27.18
C ALA A 74 -19.38 20.69 27.19
N ALA A 75 -18.14 20.92 27.62
CA ALA A 75 -17.30 19.85 28.13
C ALA A 75 -17.71 19.56 29.58
N ALA A 76 -17.66 18.28 29.94
CA ALA A 76 -17.75 17.67 31.28
C ALA A 76 -19.10 17.00 31.64
N ALA A 77 -18.94 15.75 32.13
CA ALA A 77 -19.89 14.85 32.79
C ALA A 77 -20.74 13.92 31.91
N ALA A 78 -20.25 12.68 31.72
CA ALA A 78 -21.01 11.42 31.95
C ALA A 78 -20.18 10.22 31.48
N ALA A 79 -19.34 9.70 32.36
CA ALA A 79 -18.68 8.41 32.19
C ALA A 79 -18.85 7.65 33.51
N ASP A 80 -19.95 6.90 33.69
CA ASP A 80 -20.01 5.85 34.73
C ASP A 80 -21.17 4.83 34.67
N GLU A 81 -21.83 4.57 33.53
CA GLU A 81 -22.98 3.63 33.48
C GLU A 81 -22.96 2.80 32.18
N ALA A 82 -21.85 2.08 31.94
CA ALA A 82 -21.76 1.12 30.83
C ALA A 82 -20.91 -0.13 31.15
N ALA A 83 -20.55 -0.33 32.42
CA ALA A 83 -19.56 -1.34 32.82
C ALA A 83 -20.14 -2.58 33.53
N LYS A 84 -21.46 -2.77 33.60
CA LYS A 84 -22.07 -3.93 34.27
C LYS A 84 -23.28 -4.44 33.49
N GLU A 85 -23.04 -5.18 32.41
CA GLU A 85 -23.93 -6.26 31.93
C GLU A 85 -23.29 -7.00 30.73
N ALA A 86 -22.08 -7.58 30.88
CA ALA A 86 -21.45 -8.37 29.82
C ALA A 86 -20.75 -9.64 30.34
N ALA A 87 -21.13 -10.11 31.53
CA ALA A 87 -20.56 -11.29 32.17
C ALA A 87 -21.60 -12.36 32.46
N LYS A 88 -22.41 -12.76 31.46
CA LYS A 88 -23.03 -14.10 31.42
C LYS A 88 -23.69 -14.38 30.07
N ALA A 89 -23.07 -15.22 29.24
CA ALA A 89 -23.73 -16.16 28.33
C ALA A 89 -22.71 -16.73 27.34
N GLU A 90 -21.95 -17.73 27.77
CA GLU A 90 -21.61 -18.80 26.83
C GLU A 90 -22.86 -19.66 26.66
N SER A 91 -23.42 -19.69 25.45
CA SER A 91 -24.11 -20.87 24.90
C SER A 91 -24.72 -20.54 23.54
N ASN A 92 -24.05 -21.01 22.49
CA ASN A 92 -24.63 -21.66 21.32
C ASN A 92 -25.65 -20.84 20.51
N SER A 93 -25.21 -20.19 19.43
CA SER A 93 -26.01 -20.07 18.21
C SER A 93 -25.12 -19.67 17.04
N ASN A 94 -25.05 -20.57 16.07
CA ASN A 94 -24.62 -20.33 14.71
C ASN A 94 -25.39 -19.14 14.11
N VAL A 95 -24.81 -17.95 14.20
CA VAL A 95 -25.23 -16.79 13.42
C VAL A 95 -24.09 -16.49 12.45
N PRO A 96 -24.29 -16.61 11.13
CA PRO A 96 -23.27 -16.16 10.20
C PRO A 96 -23.16 -14.64 10.34
N SER A 97 -22.08 -14.19 10.99
CA SER A 97 -21.79 -12.75 11.15
C SER A 97 -21.50 -12.16 9.76
N PRO A 98 -22.18 -11.07 9.35
CA PRO A 98 -22.07 -10.50 8.01
C PRO A 98 -20.76 -9.71 7.78
N LEU A 99 -19.74 -9.85 8.65
CA LEU A 99 -18.46 -9.13 8.59
C LEU A 99 -17.26 -10.06 8.74
N ALA A 100 -17.38 -11.31 8.30
CA ALA A 100 -16.32 -12.30 8.36
C ALA A 100 -15.15 -11.89 7.43
N GLY A 101 -14.22 -11.09 7.97
CA GLY A 101 -12.88 -10.95 7.41
C GLY A 101 -12.14 -12.30 7.42
N PRO A 102 -10.87 -12.34 7.00
CA PRO A 102 -10.17 -13.60 6.74
C PRO A 102 -10.22 -14.52 7.98
N SER A 103 -10.67 -15.77 7.78
CA SER A 103 -10.77 -16.73 8.88
C SER A 103 -9.41 -16.94 9.55
N PRO A 104 -9.37 -17.23 10.87
CA PRO A 104 -8.12 -17.63 11.52
C PRO A 104 -7.46 -18.75 10.74
N GLY A 105 -6.15 -18.63 10.52
CA GLY A 105 -5.34 -19.67 9.91
C GLY A 105 -5.20 -20.89 10.83
N PRO A 106 -4.52 -21.96 10.36
CA PRO A 106 -4.38 -23.23 11.08
C PRO A 106 -3.81 -23.11 12.50
N ASN A 107 -3.12 -22.00 12.76
CA ASN A 107 -2.40 -21.73 14.01
C ASN A 107 -3.17 -20.75 14.93
N GLY A 108 -4.43 -20.43 14.62
CA GLY A 108 -5.24 -19.45 15.37
C GLY A 108 -4.97 -17.98 15.02
N TRP A 109 -3.93 -17.70 14.24
CA TRP A 109 -3.60 -16.34 13.78
C TRP A 109 -4.57 -15.87 12.71
N SER A 110 -5.14 -14.68 12.90
CA SER A 110 -6.03 -13.99 11.95
C SER A 110 -5.50 -12.60 11.61
N PHE A 111 -5.62 -12.19 10.36
CA PHE A 111 -5.19 -10.85 9.91
C PHE A 111 -5.83 -9.72 10.75
N ARG A 112 -7.15 -9.74 10.88
CA ARG A 112 -7.92 -8.71 11.61
C ARG A 112 -7.48 -8.58 13.07
N ASN A 113 -7.46 -9.68 13.82
CA ASN A 113 -7.21 -9.60 15.26
C ASN A 113 -5.73 -9.46 15.63
N HIS A 114 -4.81 -9.89 14.78
CA HIS A 114 -3.39 -9.95 15.13
C HIS A 114 -2.55 -8.95 14.34
N VAL A 115 -2.68 -8.91 13.02
CA VAL A 115 -1.87 -8.01 12.18
C VAL A 115 -2.44 -6.59 12.22
N GLN A 116 -3.74 -6.45 12.00
CA GLN A 116 -4.38 -5.13 11.96
C GLN A 116 -4.35 -4.45 13.34
N ALA A 117 -4.45 -5.24 14.42
CA ALA A 117 -4.28 -4.75 15.78
C ALA A 117 -2.90 -4.10 16.01
N VAL A 118 -1.82 -4.73 15.52
CA VAL A 118 -0.46 -4.17 15.59
C VAL A 118 -0.36 -2.88 14.77
N LEU A 119 -0.91 -2.86 13.56
CA LEU A 119 -0.91 -1.66 12.70
C LEU A 119 -1.62 -0.48 13.37
N THR A 120 -2.73 -0.74 14.05
CA THR A 120 -3.49 0.27 14.80
C THR A 120 -2.75 0.69 16.08
N LYS A 121 -2.23 -0.26 16.86
CA LYS A 121 -1.47 0.00 18.10
C LYS A 121 -0.30 0.96 17.87
N TYR A 122 0.42 0.80 16.77
CA TYR A 122 1.56 1.65 16.41
C TYR A 122 1.21 2.79 15.46
N SER A 123 -0.09 3.07 15.25
CA SER A 123 -0.58 4.21 14.47
C SER A 123 -0.11 4.21 13.00
N CYS A 124 0.17 3.04 12.44
CA CYS A 124 0.57 2.88 11.03
C CYS A 124 -0.58 3.23 10.08
N ASN A 125 -1.79 2.76 10.39
CA ASN A 125 -3.03 3.02 9.67
C ASN A 125 -3.80 4.24 10.21
N SER A 126 -3.10 5.19 10.84
CA SER A 126 -3.71 6.46 11.28
C SER A 126 -3.77 7.48 10.15
N GLY A 127 -4.66 8.47 10.29
CA GLY A 127 -4.80 9.57 9.33
C GLY A 127 -3.54 10.42 9.15
N ALA A 128 -2.63 10.41 10.11
CA ALA A 128 -1.34 11.12 9.99
C ALA A 128 -0.31 10.33 9.15
N CYS A 129 -0.55 9.04 8.89
CA CYS A 129 0.39 8.12 8.22
C CYS A 129 -0.28 7.42 7.02
N HIS A 130 -0.32 6.09 7.00
CA HIS A 130 -0.84 5.33 5.86
C HIS A 130 -2.37 5.22 5.85
N GLY A 131 -3.04 5.55 6.95
CA GLY A 131 -4.49 5.66 7.02
C GLY A 131 -5.05 7.02 6.60
N SER A 132 -4.21 7.90 6.05
CA SER A 132 -4.68 9.15 5.46
C SER A 132 -5.52 8.87 4.20
N SER A 133 -6.37 9.81 3.80
CA SER A 133 -7.19 9.68 2.59
C SER A 133 -6.35 9.41 1.32
N ALA A 134 -5.13 9.95 1.27
CA ALA A 134 -4.19 9.74 0.16
C ALA A 134 -3.16 8.61 0.42
N GLY A 135 -3.08 8.07 1.63
CA GLY A 135 -1.96 7.25 2.08
C GLY A 135 -0.62 8.01 2.07
N LYS A 136 0.48 7.26 2.01
CA LYS A 136 1.85 7.81 1.82
C LYS A 136 2.66 6.93 0.88
N ASN A 137 3.38 7.54 -0.07
CA ASN A 137 4.29 6.86 -1.00
C ASN A 137 3.64 5.68 -1.73
N GLY A 138 2.40 5.85 -2.19
CA GLY A 138 1.63 4.79 -2.86
C GLY A 138 1.24 3.62 -1.95
N PHE A 139 1.26 3.81 -0.63
CA PHE A 139 0.78 2.84 0.35
C PHE A 139 -0.32 3.48 1.22
N LYS A 140 -1.54 3.00 1.02
CA LYS A 140 -2.76 3.46 1.69
C LYS A 140 -3.45 2.29 2.38
N LEU A 141 -3.54 2.37 3.70
CA LEU A 141 -4.38 1.52 4.51
C LEU A 141 -5.69 2.26 4.81
N THR A 142 -6.73 1.52 5.17
CA THR A 142 -7.97 2.09 5.69
C THR A 142 -7.74 2.68 7.07
N LEU A 143 -8.51 3.73 7.41
CA LEU A 143 -8.32 4.45 8.66
C LEU A 143 -8.63 3.53 9.83
N ARG A 144 -7.65 3.26 10.70
CA ARG A 144 -7.77 2.34 11.85
C ARG A 144 -8.24 0.92 11.50
N GLY A 145 -8.12 0.52 10.23
CA GLY A 145 -8.51 -0.82 9.79
C GLY A 145 -9.99 -1.01 9.52
N ASP A 146 -10.68 0.05 9.09
CA ASP A 146 -12.10 0.07 8.75
C ASP A 146 -12.52 -1.05 7.77
N ASP A 147 -11.65 -1.38 6.80
CA ASP A 147 -11.85 -2.49 5.88
C ASP A 147 -10.63 -3.43 5.89
N PRO A 148 -10.71 -4.54 6.66
CA PRO A 148 -9.63 -5.53 6.75
C PRO A 148 -9.32 -6.26 5.45
N ASP A 149 -10.30 -6.48 4.58
CA ASP A 149 -10.09 -7.23 3.34
C ASP A 149 -9.32 -6.37 2.34
N THR A 150 -9.67 -5.09 2.25
CA THR A 150 -8.92 -4.10 1.47
C THR A 150 -7.50 -3.94 2.01
N ASP A 151 -7.31 -3.77 3.32
CA ASP A 151 -5.98 -3.66 3.92
C ASP A 151 -5.11 -4.89 3.64
N HIS A 152 -5.70 -6.07 3.75
CA HIS A 152 -5.01 -7.32 3.46
C HIS A 152 -4.58 -7.38 1.97
N ALA A 153 -5.45 -7.00 1.04
CA ALA A 153 -5.12 -6.96 -0.39
C ALA A 153 -4.02 -5.91 -0.69
N VAL A 154 -4.06 -4.73 -0.08
CA VAL A 154 -3.02 -3.70 -0.22
C VAL A 154 -1.66 -4.21 0.26
N LEU A 155 -1.63 -4.93 1.38
CA LEU A 155 -0.40 -5.47 1.96
C LEU A 155 0.18 -6.61 1.12
N THR A 156 -0.68 -7.50 0.63
CA THR A 156 -0.24 -8.76 0.02
C THR A 156 -0.16 -8.74 -1.50
N ARG A 157 -0.86 -7.83 -2.18
CA ARG A 157 -1.03 -7.87 -3.65
C ARG A 157 -0.55 -6.62 -4.36
N GLN A 158 -0.83 -5.43 -3.82
CA GLN A 158 -0.45 -4.18 -4.49
C GLN A 158 1.07 -4.01 -4.62
N ALA A 159 1.47 -3.19 -5.61
CA ALA A 159 2.87 -2.88 -5.90
C ALA A 159 3.74 -4.14 -6.07
N ALA A 160 3.20 -5.16 -6.77
CA ALA A 160 3.82 -6.45 -7.02
C ALA A 160 4.23 -7.19 -5.72
N ALA A 161 3.34 -7.19 -4.72
CA ALA A 161 3.52 -7.87 -3.44
C ALA A 161 4.80 -7.48 -2.66
N ARG A 162 5.45 -6.36 -2.99
CA ARG A 162 6.75 -5.96 -2.43
C ARG A 162 6.78 -5.69 -0.92
N ARG A 163 5.62 -5.68 -0.25
CA ARG A 163 5.49 -5.33 1.17
C ARG A 163 5.59 -6.55 2.08
N VAL A 164 5.22 -7.73 1.58
CA VAL A 164 5.23 -9.00 2.31
C VAL A 164 5.96 -10.04 1.47
N SER A 165 7.09 -10.51 1.98
CA SER A 165 7.82 -11.63 1.39
C SER A 165 7.43 -12.92 2.12
N ILE A 166 6.81 -13.86 1.40
CA ILE A 166 6.44 -15.16 1.96
C ILE A 166 7.67 -16.07 2.06
N VAL A 167 8.63 -15.91 1.14
CA VAL A 167 9.85 -16.72 1.09
C VAL A 167 10.85 -16.31 2.16
N GLU A 168 10.97 -15.00 2.40
CA GLU A 168 11.87 -14.44 3.40
C GLU A 168 11.15 -13.39 4.24
N PRO A 169 10.36 -13.79 5.27
CA PRO A 169 9.52 -12.89 6.05
C PRO A 169 10.27 -11.71 6.65
N ALA A 170 11.48 -11.93 7.17
CA ALA A 170 12.35 -10.90 7.74
C ALA A 170 12.73 -9.78 6.74
N LYS A 171 12.67 -10.04 5.43
CA LYS A 171 12.92 -9.04 4.38
C LYS A 171 11.66 -8.25 3.97
N SER A 172 10.50 -8.54 4.56
CA SER A 172 9.27 -7.81 4.30
C SER A 172 9.42 -6.34 4.69
N LEU A 173 9.06 -5.43 3.79
CA LEU A 173 9.04 -4.00 4.12
C LEU A 173 8.10 -3.70 5.29
N LEU A 174 7.06 -4.53 5.46
CA LEU A 174 6.14 -4.47 6.59
C LEU A 174 6.83 -4.68 7.95
N LEU A 175 7.98 -5.37 8.00
CA LEU A 175 8.77 -5.55 9.22
C LEU A 175 9.97 -4.59 9.26
N LEU A 176 10.72 -4.50 8.15
CA LEU A 176 11.96 -3.70 8.10
C LEU A 176 11.75 -2.20 8.39
N LYS A 177 10.62 -1.64 7.95
CA LYS A 177 10.29 -0.21 8.16
C LYS A 177 9.96 0.09 9.62
N PRO A 178 8.99 -0.59 10.27
CA PRO A 178 8.68 -0.31 11.67
C PRO A 178 9.76 -0.75 12.65
N THR A 179 10.64 -1.71 12.33
CA THR A 179 11.78 -2.03 13.22
C THR A 179 12.93 -1.03 13.10
N GLY A 180 12.88 -0.11 12.12
CA GLY A 180 13.95 0.83 11.85
C GLY A 180 15.19 0.19 11.20
N THR A 181 15.10 -1.07 10.76
CA THR A 181 16.19 -1.74 10.01
C THR A 181 16.49 -1.00 8.71
N ILE A 182 15.47 -0.38 8.11
CA ILE A 182 15.65 0.56 6.99
C ILE A 182 14.93 1.88 7.29
N THR A 183 15.39 2.96 6.67
CA THR A 183 14.85 4.31 6.89
C THR A 183 13.34 4.38 6.63
N HIS A 184 12.62 4.89 7.61
CA HIS A 184 11.18 5.07 7.56
C HIS A 184 10.80 6.41 8.20
N GLY A 185 10.02 7.24 7.49
CA GLY A 185 9.59 8.55 8.00
C GLY A 185 8.72 8.48 9.25
N GLY A 186 8.10 7.33 9.55
CA GLY A 186 7.38 7.09 10.80
C GLY A 186 8.27 6.70 11.99
N GLY A 187 9.59 6.56 11.78
CA GLY A 187 10.52 6.10 12.80
C GLY A 187 10.35 4.62 13.16
N LYS A 188 11.09 4.21 14.18
CA LYS A 188 10.99 2.87 14.80
C LYS A 188 9.74 2.77 15.66
N ARG A 189 9.03 1.64 15.57
CA ARG A 189 7.76 1.34 16.24
C ARG A 189 7.92 0.21 17.25
N PHE A 190 8.63 -0.86 16.90
CA PHE A 190 8.85 -2.02 17.76
C PHE A 190 10.21 -2.67 17.50
N GLU A 191 10.65 -3.54 18.42
CA GLU A 191 11.92 -4.25 18.36
C GLU A 191 11.79 -5.57 17.57
N THR A 192 12.89 -6.08 17.01
CA THR A 192 12.89 -7.38 16.29
C THR A 192 12.72 -8.59 17.22
N ASN A 193 12.80 -8.40 18.53
CA ASN A 193 12.55 -9.43 19.55
C ASN A 193 11.24 -9.23 20.31
N SER A 194 10.32 -8.41 19.76
CA SER A 194 8.99 -8.17 20.34
C SER A 194 7.95 -9.15 19.80
N LEU A 195 6.78 -9.23 20.44
CA LEU A 195 5.67 -10.07 19.98
C LEU A 195 5.11 -9.61 18.61
N GLU A 196 5.28 -8.33 18.30
CA GLU A 196 4.75 -7.71 17.10
C GLU A 196 5.63 -7.89 15.85
N TYR A 197 6.83 -8.46 16.00
CA TYR A 197 7.73 -8.83 14.91
C TYR A 197 7.49 -10.27 14.46
#